data_AF-W7BQG4-F1
#
_entry.id   AF-W7BQG4-F1
#
_cell.length_a   1.000
_cell.length_b   1.000
_cell.length_c   1.000
_cell.angle_alpha   90.00
_cell.angle_beta   90.00
_cell.angle_gamma   90.00
#
_symmetry.space_group_name_H-M   'P 1'
#
loop_
_entity.id
_entity.type
_entity.pdbx_description
1 polymer ?
#
loop_
_entity_poly.entity_id
_entity_poly.type
_entity_poly.pdbx_seq_one_letter_code
_entity_poly.pdbx_strand_id
1 'polypeptide(L)'
;MPGDGHEITPTDPDVNPPTPGPLSIDYISNIHFGKQKIAGNDIRYFADSDHIKLDATGAIKDVPNFIQITDDRGNNAGWRLTVRQDMPFTNGSHTLNGAVLKLSNPKADSVTAKARNKPLVREVTLDSSGKNASEAILAEENQGIGTWVHLYGADAVIGKKSITLDVPGEVPKVEGVYRTTLVWTLGDVPS
;
A
#
# COMPACT_ATOMS: atom_id res chain seq x y z
N MET A 1 -7.82 -9.57 9.35
CA MET A 1 -7.30 -8.28 9.86
C MET A 1 -5.89 -8.46 10.42
N PRO A 2 -4.92 -7.59 10.09
CA PRO A 2 -3.72 -7.40 10.91
C PRO A 2 -4.14 -7.22 12.38
N GLY A 3 -3.49 -7.91 13.31
CA GLY A 3 -3.80 -7.80 14.74
C GLY A 3 -4.97 -8.64 15.28
N ASP A 4 -5.82 -9.22 14.43
CA ASP A 4 -6.95 -10.08 14.85
C ASP A 4 -7.86 -9.45 15.96
N GLY A 5 -7.96 -8.12 16.02
CA GLY A 5 -8.73 -7.38 17.04
C GLY A 5 -7.91 -6.85 18.23
N HIS A 6 -6.60 -7.05 18.23
CA HIS A 6 -5.66 -6.46 19.19
C HIS A 6 -4.96 -5.23 18.62
N GLU A 7 -4.48 -4.36 19.51
CA GLU A 7 -3.58 -3.27 19.15
C GLU A 7 -2.29 -3.82 18.51
N ILE A 8 -1.83 -3.11 17.48
CA ILE A 8 -0.67 -3.49 16.68
C ILE A 8 0.27 -2.30 16.55
N THR A 9 1.56 -2.60 16.60
CA THR A 9 2.62 -1.64 16.35
C THR A 9 3.39 -2.06 15.09
N PRO A 10 3.44 -1.25 14.02
CA PRO A 10 4.32 -1.51 12.88
C PRO A 10 5.78 -1.64 13.32
N THR A 11 6.54 -2.57 12.75
CA THR A 11 7.96 -2.74 13.10
C THR A 11 8.91 -2.08 12.11
N ASP A 12 8.40 -1.57 10.98
CA ASP A 12 9.21 -0.79 10.03
C ASP A 12 9.67 0.53 10.68
N PRO A 13 10.99 0.79 10.76
CA PRO A 13 11.52 2.02 11.34
C PRO A 13 11.19 3.29 10.53
N ASP A 14 10.90 3.14 9.23
CA ASP A 14 10.61 4.25 8.31
C ASP A 14 9.09 4.54 8.21
N VAL A 15 8.31 4.11 9.21
CA VAL A 15 6.85 4.30 9.22
C VAL A 15 6.46 5.78 9.12
N ASN A 16 5.51 6.08 8.24
CA ASN A 16 4.96 7.42 8.11
C ASN A 16 4.00 7.70 9.28
N PRO A 17 4.00 8.91 9.86
CA PRO A 17 3.05 9.26 10.91
C PRO A 17 1.61 9.25 10.35
N PRO A 18 0.60 8.91 11.18
CA PRO A 18 -0.80 9.02 10.79
C PRO A 18 -1.16 10.42 10.30
N THR A 19 -2.05 10.52 9.32
CA THR A 19 -2.59 11.83 8.92
C THR A 19 -3.59 12.33 9.98
N PRO A 20 -3.63 13.63 10.28
CA PRO A 20 -4.54 14.17 11.29
C PRO A 20 -5.99 14.21 10.80
N GLY A 21 -6.92 14.22 11.75
CA GLY A 21 -8.33 14.53 11.52
C GLY A 21 -9.26 13.32 11.56
N PRO A 22 -10.58 13.56 11.43
CA PRO A 22 -11.62 12.54 11.56
C PRO A 22 -11.71 11.57 10.37
N LEU A 23 -11.10 11.94 9.24
CA LEU A 23 -10.84 11.05 8.11
C LEU A 23 -9.32 10.95 7.96
N SER A 24 -8.74 9.80 8.28
CA SER A 24 -7.30 9.61 8.41
C SER A 24 -6.78 8.34 7.73
N ILE A 25 -5.56 8.43 7.18
CA ILE A 25 -4.68 7.28 6.97
C ILE A 25 -3.96 7.04 8.30
N ASP A 26 -4.32 5.96 8.99
CA ASP A 26 -3.72 5.58 10.26
C ASP A 26 -2.37 4.90 10.06
N TYR A 27 -2.25 4.14 8.98
CA TYR A 27 -1.04 3.43 8.61
C TYR A 27 -1.00 3.14 7.11
N ILE A 28 0.21 3.14 6.55
CA ILE A 28 0.48 2.66 5.21
C ILE A 28 1.86 2.00 5.15
N SER A 29 1.93 0.77 4.66
CA SER A 29 3.20 0.04 4.54
C SER A 29 4.17 0.77 3.60
N ASN A 30 5.45 0.88 3.98
CA ASN A 30 6.50 1.09 2.99
C ASN A 30 6.75 -0.21 2.24
N ILE A 31 6.87 -0.11 0.91
CA ILE A 31 7.05 -1.28 0.06
C ILE A 31 8.54 -1.56 -0.10
N HIS A 32 9.01 -2.63 0.52
CA HIS A 32 10.39 -3.09 0.41
C HIS A 32 10.53 -4.22 -0.60
N PHE A 33 11.53 -4.15 -1.48
CA PHE A 33 11.89 -5.23 -2.40
C PHE A 33 13.13 -6.00 -1.95
N GLY A 34 13.68 -5.67 -0.79
CA GLY A 34 14.87 -6.32 -0.25
C GLY A 34 16.09 -6.29 -1.18
N LYS A 35 16.98 -7.29 -1.01
CA LYS A 35 18.16 -7.47 -1.87
C LYS A 35 17.79 -8.27 -3.11
N GLN A 36 18.04 -7.69 -4.27
CA GLN A 36 17.69 -8.29 -5.55
C GLN A 36 18.91 -8.57 -6.41
N LYS A 37 18.85 -9.63 -7.23
CA LYS A 37 19.88 -9.92 -8.23
C LYS A 37 19.68 -9.03 -9.45
N ILE A 38 20.78 -8.49 -9.96
CA ILE A 38 20.81 -7.76 -11.24
C ILE A 38 20.70 -8.79 -12.38
N ALA A 39 19.88 -8.47 -13.38
CA ALA A 39 19.72 -9.28 -14.58
C ALA A 39 19.69 -8.40 -15.85
N GLY A 40 20.28 -8.89 -16.94
CA GLY A 40 20.33 -8.19 -18.23
C GLY A 40 19.04 -8.30 -19.06
N ASN A 41 18.09 -9.12 -18.65
CA ASN A 41 16.77 -9.27 -19.26
C ASN A 41 15.69 -8.57 -18.43
N ASP A 42 14.47 -8.55 -18.97
CA ASP A 42 13.28 -8.13 -18.21
C ASP A 42 13.19 -8.96 -16.93
N ILE A 43 12.96 -8.28 -15.81
CA ILE A 43 12.91 -8.93 -14.50
C ILE A 43 11.75 -8.39 -13.68
N ARG A 44 11.10 -9.30 -12.96
CA ARG A 44 10.06 -8.99 -11.98
C ARG A 44 10.61 -9.23 -10.59
N TYR A 45 10.58 -8.19 -9.77
CA TYR A 45 10.84 -8.27 -8.34
C TYR A 45 9.53 -8.32 -7.56
N PHE A 46 9.55 -9.02 -6.43
CA PHE A 46 8.41 -9.16 -5.53
C PHE A 46 8.72 -8.43 -4.23
N ALA A 47 7.74 -7.72 -3.70
CA ALA A 47 7.90 -7.04 -2.42
C ALA A 47 7.95 -8.05 -1.27
N ASP A 48 8.72 -7.72 -0.24
CA ASP A 48 8.69 -8.39 1.04
C ASP A 48 7.34 -8.16 1.74
N SER A 49 7.00 -9.06 2.66
CA SER A 49 5.87 -8.88 3.56
C SER A 49 6.12 -7.71 4.51
N ASP A 50 5.03 -7.10 4.98
CA ASP A 50 5.11 -6.16 6.09
C ASP A 50 5.07 -6.92 7.42
N HIS A 51 5.52 -6.28 8.49
CA HIS A 51 5.67 -6.88 9.81
C HIS A 51 5.04 -5.99 10.88
N ILE A 52 4.21 -6.61 11.71
CA ILE A 52 3.57 -5.97 12.85
C ILE A 52 3.94 -6.70 14.13
N LYS A 53 4.01 -5.95 15.23
CA LYS A 53 4.07 -6.48 16.58
C LYS A 53 2.68 -6.48 17.18
N LEU A 54 2.25 -7.60 17.75
CA LEU A 54 1.03 -7.69 18.53
C LEU A 54 1.30 -7.16 19.93
N ASP A 55 0.63 -6.10 20.36
CA ASP A 55 0.96 -5.45 21.64
C ASP A 55 0.63 -6.36 22.83
N ALA A 56 -0.43 -7.15 22.73
CA ALA A 56 -0.86 -8.08 23.77
C ALA A 56 0.17 -9.18 24.09
N THR A 57 0.98 -9.61 23.11
CA THR A 57 1.90 -10.76 23.25
C THR A 57 3.36 -10.42 22.98
N GLY A 58 3.62 -9.26 22.37
CA GLY A 58 4.92 -8.87 21.85
C GLY A 58 5.39 -9.66 20.62
N ALA A 59 4.58 -10.58 20.09
CA ALA A 59 4.94 -11.42 18.95
C ALA A 59 4.96 -10.61 17.65
N ILE A 60 5.95 -10.89 16.79
CA ILE A 60 6.05 -10.33 15.44
C ILE A 60 5.30 -11.26 14.48
N LYS A 61 4.45 -10.67 13.63
CA LYS A 61 3.63 -11.38 12.65
C LYS A 61 3.88 -10.80 11.25
N ASP A 62 4.14 -11.71 10.30
CA ASP A 62 4.18 -11.37 8.87
C ASP A 62 2.76 -11.14 8.36
N VAL A 63 2.56 -10.02 7.67
CA VAL A 63 1.29 -9.65 7.06
C VAL A 63 1.49 -9.17 5.62
N PRO A 64 0.47 -9.26 4.76
CA PRO A 64 0.48 -8.54 3.50
C PRO A 64 0.70 -7.04 3.74
N ASN A 65 1.36 -6.36 2.81
CA ASN A 65 1.39 -4.89 2.79
C ASN A 65 -0.05 -4.36 2.81
N PHE A 66 -0.29 -3.32 3.60
CA PHE A 66 -1.63 -2.85 3.87
C PHE A 66 -1.72 -1.35 4.14
N ILE A 67 -2.95 -0.86 4.11
CA ILE A 67 -3.34 0.50 4.45
C ILE A 67 -4.44 0.42 5.49
N GLN A 68 -4.36 1.23 6.54
CA GLN A 68 -5.44 1.41 7.50
C GLN A 68 -6.00 2.82 7.38
N ILE A 69 -7.31 2.93 7.23
CA ILE A 69 -8.04 4.20 7.14
C ILE A 69 -9.15 4.20 8.18
N THR A 70 -9.34 5.34 8.84
CA THR A 70 -10.47 5.59 9.74
C THR A 70 -11.32 6.75 9.24
N ASP A 71 -12.63 6.56 9.19
CA ASP A 71 -13.63 7.63 9.01
C ASP A 71 -14.58 7.68 10.22
N ASP A 72 -14.39 8.67 11.09
CA ASP A 72 -15.20 8.91 12.29
C ASP A 72 -16.12 10.14 12.19
N ARG A 73 -16.23 10.75 11.00
CA ARG A 73 -16.95 12.02 10.78
C ARG A 73 -18.45 11.95 11.08
N GLY A 74 -19.03 10.75 11.00
CA GLY A 74 -20.46 10.51 11.27
C GLY A 74 -21.43 11.07 10.23
N ASN A 75 -20.95 11.65 9.12
CA ASN A 75 -21.77 12.22 8.04
C ASN A 75 -22.07 11.22 6.91
N ASN A 76 -21.41 10.05 6.91
CA ASN A 76 -21.57 8.98 5.92
C ASN A 76 -21.32 9.40 4.45
N ALA A 77 -20.55 10.46 4.23
CA ALA A 77 -20.35 11.04 2.89
C ALA A 77 -19.52 10.16 1.94
N GLY A 78 -18.79 9.17 2.48
CA GLY A 78 -17.81 8.40 1.72
C GLY A 78 -16.47 9.13 1.57
N TRP A 79 -15.51 8.45 0.96
CA TRP A 79 -14.15 8.93 0.75
C TRP A 79 -13.46 8.13 -0.35
N ARG A 80 -12.37 8.68 -0.89
CA ARG A 80 -11.54 8.01 -1.89
C ARG A 80 -10.06 8.13 -1.55
N LEU A 81 -9.33 7.06 -1.85
CA LEU A 81 -7.88 7.03 -1.79
C LEU A 81 -7.32 6.86 -3.20
N THR A 82 -6.50 7.82 -3.60
CA THR A 82 -5.75 7.75 -4.85
C THR A 82 -4.26 7.67 -4.58
N VAL A 83 -3.51 7.07 -5.51
CA VAL A 83 -2.07 6.94 -5.44
C VAL A 83 -1.43 7.26 -6.77
N ARG A 84 -0.32 7.98 -6.74
CA ARG A 84 0.57 8.17 -7.89
C ARG A 84 2.02 7.96 -7.49
N GLN A 85 2.84 7.66 -8.50
CA GLN A 85 4.28 7.62 -8.36
C GLN A 85 4.86 8.86 -9.07
N ASP A 86 5.50 9.74 -8.31
CA ASP A 86 5.96 11.04 -8.85
C ASP A 86 7.27 10.93 -9.61
N MET A 87 8.14 10.01 -9.17
CA MET A 87 9.49 9.88 -9.67
C MET A 87 9.82 8.42 -9.99
N PRO A 88 10.73 8.16 -10.95
CA PRO A 88 11.23 6.81 -11.18
C PRO A 88 12.04 6.31 -9.99
N PHE A 89 12.20 4.99 -9.92
CA PHE A 89 13.14 4.39 -8.98
C PHE A 89 14.57 4.82 -9.35
N THR A 90 15.27 5.43 -8.40
CA THR A 90 16.65 5.91 -8.60
C THR A 90 17.55 5.55 -7.42
N ASN A 91 18.82 5.27 -7.70
CA ASN A 91 19.88 5.15 -6.68
C ASN A 91 20.71 6.45 -6.53
N GLY A 92 20.21 7.57 -7.07
CA GLY A 92 20.87 8.88 -7.08
C GLY A 92 21.76 9.12 -8.31
N SER A 93 22.26 8.07 -8.96
CA SER A 93 23.10 8.17 -10.17
C SER A 93 22.51 7.47 -11.40
N HIS A 94 21.67 6.47 -11.16
CA HIS A 94 21.03 5.64 -12.17
C HIS A 94 19.53 5.57 -11.88
N THR A 95 18.75 5.39 -12.95
CA THR A 95 17.29 5.39 -12.91
C THR A 95 16.75 4.16 -13.61
N LEU A 96 15.79 3.48 -12.98
CA LEU A 96 15.07 2.36 -13.58
C LEU A 96 13.94 2.87 -14.50
N ASN A 97 14.31 3.44 -15.66
CA ASN A 97 13.34 3.97 -16.62
C ASN A 97 12.38 2.89 -17.11
N GLY A 98 11.09 3.22 -17.28
CA GLY A 98 10.09 2.24 -17.71
C GLY A 98 9.76 1.16 -16.69
N ALA A 99 10.29 1.24 -15.46
CA ALA A 99 9.88 0.36 -14.38
C ALA A 99 8.41 0.60 -14.01
N VAL A 100 7.67 -0.49 -13.78
CA VAL A 100 6.23 -0.47 -13.48
C VAL A 100 5.98 -1.15 -12.14
N LEU A 101 5.38 -0.43 -11.20
CA LEU A 101 4.96 -0.95 -9.90
C LEU A 101 3.49 -1.37 -9.96
N LYS A 102 3.19 -2.60 -9.55
CA LYS A 102 1.82 -3.13 -9.50
C LYS A 102 1.46 -3.57 -8.09
N LEU A 103 0.27 -3.20 -7.64
CA LEU A 103 -0.33 -3.63 -6.40
C LEU A 103 -1.63 -4.38 -6.75
N SER A 104 -1.63 -5.69 -6.54
CA SER A 104 -2.64 -6.64 -6.98
C SER A 104 -3.31 -7.35 -5.81
N ASN A 105 -4.37 -8.11 -6.11
CA ASN A 105 -5.13 -8.88 -5.11
C ASN A 105 -5.61 -8.05 -3.90
N PRO A 106 -6.15 -6.84 -4.09
CA PRO A 106 -6.56 -6.00 -2.97
C PRO A 106 -7.77 -6.62 -2.24
N LYS A 107 -7.79 -6.47 -0.92
CA LYS A 107 -8.87 -6.93 -0.06
C LYS A 107 -9.14 -5.92 1.05
N ALA A 108 -10.37 -5.42 1.14
CA ALA A 108 -10.83 -4.69 2.32
C ALA A 108 -11.38 -5.65 3.39
N ASP A 109 -11.07 -5.35 4.65
CA ASP A 109 -11.48 -6.07 5.84
C ASP A 109 -11.76 -5.07 6.99
N SER A 110 -12.60 -5.43 7.96
CA SER A 110 -12.90 -4.60 9.14
C SER A 110 -13.33 -5.49 10.31
N VAL A 111 -12.93 -5.12 11.53
CA VAL A 111 -13.34 -5.84 12.76
C VAL A 111 -14.79 -5.52 13.15
N THR A 112 -15.22 -4.28 12.94
CA THR A 112 -16.49 -3.76 13.50
C THR A 112 -17.53 -3.42 12.44
N ALA A 113 -17.12 -3.22 11.18
CA ALA A 113 -18.03 -2.80 10.13
C ALA A 113 -18.74 -3.98 9.44
N LYS A 114 -19.98 -3.74 9.01
CA LYS A 114 -20.81 -4.74 8.31
C LYS A 114 -20.38 -4.85 6.85
N ALA A 115 -20.51 -6.05 6.27
CA ALA A 115 -20.14 -6.33 4.87
C ALA A 115 -20.78 -5.37 3.84
N ARG A 116 -21.99 -4.86 4.11
CA ARG A 116 -22.69 -3.89 3.24
C ARG A 116 -22.06 -2.50 3.17
N ASN A 117 -21.18 -2.13 4.11
CA ASN A 117 -20.54 -0.82 4.16
C ASN A 117 -19.10 -0.88 3.59
N LYS A 118 -18.73 -1.98 2.94
CA LYS A 118 -17.37 -2.27 2.50
C LYS A 118 -16.94 -1.36 1.35
N PRO A 119 -15.82 -0.63 1.48
CA PRO A 119 -15.24 0.11 0.36
C PRO A 119 -14.85 -0.83 -0.79
N LEU A 120 -15.01 -0.33 -2.01
CA LEU A 120 -14.47 -0.95 -3.21
C LEU A 120 -12.95 -0.75 -3.24
N VAL A 121 -12.21 -1.83 -3.46
CA VAL A 121 -10.75 -1.81 -3.60
C VAL A 121 -10.35 -2.25 -5.00
N ARG A 122 -9.31 -1.62 -5.57
CA ARG A 122 -8.88 -1.82 -6.95
C ARG A 122 -7.41 -2.17 -7.04
N GLU A 123 -7.05 -2.90 -8.08
CA GLU A 123 -5.64 -3.07 -8.43
C GLU A 123 -5.06 -1.75 -8.91
N VAL A 124 -3.80 -1.53 -8.62
CA VAL A 124 -3.08 -0.31 -8.96
C VAL A 124 -1.89 -0.68 -9.85
N THR A 125 -1.74 0.03 -10.95
CA THR A 125 -0.52 0.00 -11.77
C THR A 125 0.03 1.42 -11.83
N LEU A 126 1.28 1.61 -11.44
CA LEU A 126 1.98 2.88 -11.43
C LEU A 126 3.19 2.80 -12.34
N ASP A 127 3.32 3.81 -13.18
CA ASP A 127 4.55 4.12 -13.87
C ASP A 127 5.13 5.43 -13.33
N SER A 128 6.39 5.68 -13.66
CA SER A 128 7.10 6.88 -13.24
C SER A 128 6.75 8.13 -14.06
N SER A 129 5.66 8.12 -14.84
CA SER A 129 5.28 9.29 -15.62
C SER A 129 4.72 10.42 -14.75
N GLY A 130 4.25 10.11 -13.53
CA GLY A 130 3.64 11.07 -12.61
C GLY A 130 2.33 11.69 -13.11
N LYS A 131 1.82 11.27 -14.28
CA LYS A 131 0.72 11.94 -14.99
C LYS A 131 -0.68 11.54 -14.50
N ASN A 132 -0.84 10.34 -13.94
CA ASN A 132 -2.16 9.84 -13.54
C ASN A 132 -2.11 9.25 -12.13
N ALA A 133 -3.03 9.70 -11.27
CA ALA A 133 -3.31 9.04 -10.00
C ALA A 133 -4.31 7.90 -10.24
N SER A 134 -3.99 6.73 -9.71
CA SER A 134 -4.87 5.56 -9.72
C SER A 134 -5.78 5.59 -8.50
N GLU A 135 -7.08 5.40 -8.68
CA GLU A 135 -8.01 5.19 -7.56
C GLU A 135 -7.78 3.79 -6.99
N ALA A 136 -7.21 3.72 -5.79
CA ALA A 136 -6.96 2.46 -5.09
C ALA A 136 -8.19 1.99 -4.31
N ILE A 137 -8.92 2.95 -3.72
CA ILE A 137 -10.06 2.67 -2.85
C ILE A 137 -11.15 3.72 -3.08
N LEU A 138 -12.39 3.25 -3.13
CA LEU A 138 -13.59 4.08 -3.14
C LEU A 138 -14.56 3.59 -2.07
N ALA A 139 -14.88 4.43 -1.11
CA ALA A 139 -16.03 4.31 -0.25
C ALA A 139 -17.09 5.29 -0.74
N GLU A 140 -18.20 4.78 -1.29
CA GLU A 140 -19.34 5.60 -1.65
C GLU A 140 -20.12 6.07 -0.41
N GLU A 141 -21.17 6.85 -0.61
CA GLU A 141 -22.08 7.24 0.46
C GLU A 141 -22.56 6.00 1.23
N ASN A 142 -22.59 6.10 2.56
CA ASN A 142 -22.92 5.00 3.49
C ASN A 142 -21.92 3.82 3.52
N GLN A 143 -20.76 3.93 2.87
CA GLN A 143 -19.64 3.00 2.97
C GLN A 143 -18.46 3.62 3.73
N GLY A 144 -17.49 2.80 4.12
CA GLY A 144 -16.19 3.27 4.60
C GLY A 144 -16.15 3.92 5.98
N ILE A 145 -17.29 3.99 6.68
CA ILE A 145 -17.38 4.47 8.06
C ILE A 145 -16.65 3.51 9.01
N GLY A 146 -15.97 4.06 10.00
CA GLY A 146 -15.14 3.34 10.97
C GLY A 146 -13.78 2.99 10.39
N THR A 147 -13.10 2.04 11.04
CA THR A 147 -11.75 1.62 10.64
C THR A 147 -11.79 0.47 9.65
N TRP A 148 -11.09 0.65 8.54
CA TRP A 148 -10.93 -0.31 7.46
C TRP A 148 -9.46 -0.62 7.23
N VAL A 149 -9.17 -1.90 7.00
CA VAL A 149 -7.84 -2.36 6.59
C VAL A 149 -7.90 -2.92 5.18
N HIS A 150 -7.03 -2.39 4.33
CA HIS A 150 -6.91 -2.73 2.93
C HIS A 150 -5.59 -3.47 2.70
N LEU A 151 -5.66 -4.77 2.45
CA LEU A 151 -4.52 -5.67 2.28
C LEU A 151 -4.25 -5.91 0.79
N TYR A 152 -2.98 -6.03 0.42
CA TYR A 152 -2.57 -6.53 -0.90
C TYR A 152 -2.18 -8.00 -0.80
N GLY A 153 -3.18 -8.87 -1.00
CA GLY A 153 -3.09 -10.31 -0.78
C GLY A 153 -3.97 -10.77 0.39
N ALA A 154 -4.60 -11.95 0.25
CA ALA A 154 -5.55 -12.44 1.25
C ALA A 154 -4.89 -12.98 2.54
N ASP A 155 -3.62 -13.38 2.45
CA ASP A 155 -2.77 -13.89 3.52
C ASP A 155 -1.29 -13.63 3.19
N ALA A 156 -0.38 -13.96 4.11
CA ALA A 156 1.06 -13.74 3.93
C ALA A 156 1.66 -14.49 2.72
N VAL A 157 1.08 -15.62 2.29
CA VAL A 157 1.58 -16.39 1.14
C VAL A 157 1.23 -15.68 -0.17
N ILE A 158 -0.02 -15.24 -0.31
CA ILE A 158 -0.47 -14.47 -1.48
C ILE A 158 0.14 -13.07 -1.47
N GLY A 159 0.29 -12.45 -0.29
CA GLY A 159 0.88 -11.12 -0.12
C GLY A 159 2.28 -10.99 -0.71
N LYS A 160 3.13 -12.02 -0.53
CA LYS A 160 4.49 -12.09 -1.11
C LYS A 160 4.54 -12.06 -2.64
N LYS A 161 3.40 -12.20 -3.31
CA LYS A 161 3.28 -12.15 -4.79
C LYS A 161 2.40 -11.02 -5.30
N SER A 162 1.84 -10.21 -4.39
CA SER A 162 0.78 -9.26 -4.72
C SER A 162 1.32 -7.87 -5.05
N ILE A 163 2.55 -7.54 -4.66
CA ILE A 163 3.20 -6.29 -5.07
C ILE A 163 4.45 -6.63 -5.87
N THR A 164 4.52 -6.11 -7.10
CA THR A 164 5.59 -6.42 -8.05
C THR A 164 6.18 -5.17 -8.67
N LEU A 165 7.49 -5.18 -8.89
CA LEU A 165 8.21 -4.20 -9.69
C LEU A 165 8.74 -4.87 -10.95
N ASP A 166 8.16 -4.55 -12.10
CA ASP A 166 8.63 -4.98 -13.41
C ASP A 166 9.68 -3.99 -13.92
N VAL A 167 10.90 -4.46 -14.21
CA VAL A 167 12.02 -3.63 -14.70
C VAL A 167 12.46 -4.11 -16.09
N PRO A 168 12.45 -3.24 -17.12
CA PRO A 168 12.90 -3.61 -18.46
C PRO A 168 14.38 -4.05 -18.51
N GLY A 169 14.69 -5.01 -19.39
CA GLY A 169 16.03 -5.54 -19.60
C GLY A 169 17.00 -4.52 -20.17
N GLU A 170 16.51 -3.65 -21.06
CA GLU A 170 17.28 -2.59 -21.72
C GLU A 170 17.85 -1.52 -20.78
N VAL A 171 17.30 -1.42 -19.56
CA VAL A 171 17.75 -0.44 -18.57
C VAL A 171 18.99 -0.96 -17.85
N PRO A 172 20.10 -0.19 -17.84
CA PRO A 172 21.27 -0.52 -17.05
C PRO A 172 20.92 -0.58 -15.57
N LYS A 173 21.15 -1.75 -14.97
CA LYS A 173 20.96 -1.99 -13.54
C LYS A 173 22.34 -2.00 -12.90
N VAL A 174 22.65 -0.93 -12.17
CA VAL A 174 23.91 -0.80 -11.43
C VAL A 174 23.66 -1.07 -9.97
N GLU A 175 24.60 -1.73 -9.30
CA GLU A 175 24.52 -2.01 -7.86
C GLU A 175 24.25 -0.74 -7.06
N GLY A 176 23.28 -0.80 -6.15
CA GLY A 176 22.88 0.32 -5.32
C GLY A 176 21.47 0.17 -4.77
N VAL A 177 21.07 1.11 -3.92
CA VAL A 177 19.72 1.14 -3.32
C VAL A 177 18.85 2.06 -4.15
N TYR A 178 17.86 1.50 -4.85
CA TYR A 178 16.89 2.27 -5.62
C TYR A 178 15.68 2.60 -4.77
N ARG A 179 15.23 3.86 -4.82
CA ARG A 179 14.05 4.35 -4.10
C ARG A 179 13.16 5.18 -5.01
N THR A 180 11.88 5.22 -4.67
CA THR A 180 10.89 6.17 -5.19
C THR A 180 9.94 6.59 -4.08
N THR A 181 9.10 7.58 -4.34
CA THR A 181 8.05 8.06 -3.45
C THR A 181 6.69 7.84 -4.11
N LEU A 182 5.79 7.19 -3.36
CA LEU A 182 4.37 7.12 -3.70
C LEU A 182 3.62 8.23 -2.95
N VAL A 183 2.81 8.98 -3.66
CA VAL A 183 1.98 10.04 -3.09
C VAL A 183 0.55 9.53 -3.00
N TRP A 184 0.11 9.31 -1.76
CA TRP A 184 -1.25 8.91 -1.43
C TRP A 184 -2.07 10.14 -1.08
N THR A 185 -3.24 10.28 -1.71
CA THR A 185 -4.17 11.38 -1.45
C THR A 185 -5.51 10.80 -1.00
N LEU A 186 -5.84 11.06 0.26
CA LEU A 186 -7.13 10.78 0.86
C LEU A 186 -8.00 12.04 0.74
N GLY A 187 -9.20 11.88 0.22
CA GLY A 187 -10.14 12.98 0.07
C GLY A 187 -11.58 12.52 0.03
N ASP A 188 -12.47 13.49 0.14
CA ASP A 188 -13.90 13.24 0.07
C ASP A 188 -14.32 12.85 -1.34
N VAL A 189 -15.38 12.06 -1.44
CA VAL A 189 -16.10 11.93 -2.71
C VAL A 189 -16.94 13.20 -2.86
N PRO A 190 -16.80 13.98 -3.95
CA PRO A 190 -17.65 15.15 -4.15
C PRO A 190 -19.13 14.73 -4.12
N SER A 191 -19.94 15.50 -3.39
CA SER A 191 -21.41 15.42 -3.40
C SER A 191 -21.99 15.85 -4.74
#